data_AF-A0A2V9NCI5-F1
#
_entry.id   AF-A0A2V9NCI5-F1
#
_cell.length_a   1.000
_cell.length_b   1.000
_cell.length_c   1.000
_cell.angle_alpha   90.00
_cell.angle_beta   90.00
_cell.angle_gamma   90.00
#
_symmetry.space_group_name_H-M   'P 1'
#
loop_
_entity.id
_entity.type
_entity.pdbx_description
1 polymer ?
#
loop_
_entity_poly.entity_id
_entity_poly.type
_entity_poly.pdbx_seq_one_letter_code
_entity_poly.pdbx_strand_id
1 'polypeptide(L)'
;MLMHKIVTAITLALIVALCATCGGSSSGGSTLTGIDISPISPNIVIGDTQQFHATGHFSDGPDQDLTANSNWTSSVTSVATIQQFGTQPGLATGVAAGTTNITASFAQGSSSVTGSTNLTVTTSASSASTNPGATA
;
A
#
# COMPACT_ATOMS: atom_id res chain seq x y z
N MET A 1 -43.28 18.09 12.72
CA MET A 1 -44.12 17.13 13.48
C MET A 1 -44.57 15.90 12.65
N LEU A 2 -43.86 15.49 11.58
CA LEU A 2 -44.29 14.31 10.79
C LEU A 2 -43.16 13.33 10.39
N MET A 3 -41.92 13.50 10.88
CA MET A 3 -40.80 12.61 10.54
C MET A 3 -40.31 11.72 11.71
N HIS A 4 -40.80 11.96 12.93
CA HIS A 4 -40.39 11.16 14.11
C HIS A 4 -41.29 9.95 14.41
N LYS A 5 -42.37 9.73 13.64
CA LYS A 5 -43.31 8.62 13.88
C LYS A 5 -43.01 7.35 13.06
N ILE A 6 -42.08 7.44 12.10
CA ILE A 6 -41.73 6.33 11.19
C ILE A 6 -40.59 5.46 11.77
N VAL A 7 -39.71 6.05 12.60
CA VAL A 7 -38.53 5.35 13.14
C VAL A 7 -38.89 4.39 14.28
N THR A 8 -39.97 4.63 15.02
CA THR A 8 -40.37 3.76 16.15
C THR A 8 -41.16 2.51 15.73
N ALA A 9 -41.75 2.49 14.53
CA ALA A 9 -42.59 1.39 14.05
C ALA A 9 -41.81 0.23 13.37
N ILE A 10 -40.54 0.44 13.05
CA ILE A 10 -39.69 -0.55 12.35
C ILE A 10 -38.90 -1.43 13.33
N THR A 11 -38.87 -1.08 14.62
CA THR A 11 -38.12 -1.83 15.65
C THR A 11 -38.83 -3.10 16.14
N LEU A 12 -39.97 -3.49 15.56
CA LEU A 12 -40.79 -4.60 16.06
C LEU A 12 -41.20 -5.60 14.97
N ALA A 13 -40.23 -6.24 14.31
CA ALA A 13 -40.40 -7.58 13.70
C ALA A 13 -39.08 -8.10 13.13
N LEU A 14 -38.31 -8.85 13.93
CA LEU A 14 -37.51 -10.00 13.47
C LEU A 14 -36.86 -10.69 14.66
N ILE A 15 -37.62 -11.58 15.30
CA ILE A 15 -37.10 -12.68 16.10
C ILE A 15 -36.66 -13.75 15.10
N VAL A 16 -35.36 -13.99 14.98
CA VAL A 16 -34.82 -15.25 14.41
C VAL A 16 -34.09 -15.96 15.53
N ALA A 17 -34.65 -17.09 15.94
CA ALA A 17 -34.02 -18.03 16.84
C ALA A 17 -32.72 -18.54 16.21
N LEU A 18 -31.57 -18.34 16.88
CA LEU A 18 -30.32 -19.01 16.49
C LEU A 18 -29.94 -20.01 17.58
N CYS A 19 -29.91 -21.27 17.16
CA CYS A 19 -29.45 -22.44 17.87
C CYS A 19 -28.06 -22.24 18.51
N ALA A 20 -27.89 -22.74 19.73
CA ALA A 20 -26.59 -23.10 20.26
C ALA A 20 -26.31 -24.56 19.89
N THR A 21 -25.31 -24.84 19.04
CA THR A 21 -24.42 -26.01 19.16
C THR A 21 -23.39 -26.01 18.02
N CYS A 22 -22.21 -26.51 18.39
CA CYS A 22 -20.91 -26.48 17.77
C CYS A 22 -20.81 -26.86 16.29
N GLY A 23 -19.95 -26.14 15.56
CA GLY A 23 -19.56 -26.50 14.20
C GLY A 23 -18.41 -25.65 13.65
N GLY A 24 -17.30 -25.58 14.39
CA GLY A 24 -16.00 -25.12 13.86
C GLY A 24 -15.87 -23.61 13.66
N SER A 25 -15.45 -22.88 14.70
CA SER A 25 -14.55 -21.75 14.45
C SER A 25 -13.32 -22.34 13.77
N SER A 26 -13.28 -22.30 12.43
CA SER A 26 -11.98 -22.36 11.77
C SER A 26 -11.29 -21.07 12.19
N SER A 27 -10.64 -21.11 13.35
CA SER A 27 -9.53 -20.23 13.68
C SER A 27 -8.37 -20.61 12.76
N GLY A 28 -8.62 -20.60 11.45
CA GLY A 28 -7.58 -20.42 10.45
C GLY A 28 -7.13 -18.98 10.60
N GLY A 29 -6.36 -18.73 11.67
CA GLY A 29 -5.58 -17.52 11.78
C GLY A 29 -4.52 -17.63 10.70
N SER A 30 -4.83 -17.14 9.50
CA SER A 30 -3.87 -17.12 8.42
C SER A 30 -2.69 -16.25 8.86
N THR A 31 -1.59 -16.89 9.26
CA THR A 31 -0.39 -16.18 9.64
C THR A 31 0.26 -15.62 8.39
N LEU A 32 0.57 -14.33 8.41
CA LEU A 32 1.35 -13.74 7.34
C LEU A 32 2.76 -14.32 7.39
N THR A 33 3.14 -15.03 6.34
CA THR A 33 4.46 -15.67 6.24
C THR A 33 5.49 -14.70 5.67
N GLY A 34 5.05 -13.77 4.80
CA GLY A 34 5.93 -12.81 4.14
C GLY A 34 5.17 -11.68 3.46
N ILE A 35 5.91 -10.64 3.10
CA ILE A 35 5.42 -9.55 2.24
C ILE A 35 6.41 -9.38 1.12
N ASP A 36 5.92 -9.47 -0.11
CA ASP A 36 6.66 -9.16 -1.31
C ASP A 36 6.30 -7.75 -1.79
N ILE A 37 7.30 -6.96 -2.17
CA ILE A 37 7.11 -5.61 -2.70
C ILE A 37 7.45 -5.61 -4.18
N SER A 38 6.50 -5.20 -5.02
CA SER A 38 6.71 -5.06 -6.46
C SER A 38 6.38 -3.63 -6.92
N PRO A 39 7.18 -3.02 -7.80
CA PRO A 39 8.44 -3.53 -8.37
C PRO A 39 9.64 -3.48 -7.39
N ILE A 40 10.60 -4.39 -7.57
CA ILE A 40 11.88 -4.37 -6.86
C ILE A 40 12.85 -3.43 -7.57
N SER A 41 13.46 -2.50 -6.84
CA SER A 41 14.47 -1.56 -7.38
C SER A 41 14.04 -0.73 -8.61
N PRO A 42 12.82 -0.15 -8.67
CA PRO A 42 12.44 0.68 -9.81
C PRO A 42 13.33 1.91 -9.94
N ASN A 43 13.51 2.34 -11.19
CA ASN A 43 14.17 3.60 -11.54
C ASN A 43 13.13 4.60 -12.06
N ILE A 44 13.05 5.76 -11.42
CA ILE A 44 12.18 6.85 -11.85
C ILE A 44 12.98 8.13 -12.09
N VAL A 45 12.36 9.07 -12.78
CA VAL A 45 12.92 10.39 -13.01
C VAL A 45 12.45 11.34 -11.90
N ILE A 46 13.21 12.41 -11.63
CA ILE A 46 12.76 13.49 -10.75
C ILE A 46 11.42 14.03 -11.26
N GLY A 47 10.41 14.07 -10.39
CA GLY A 47 9.05 14.49 -10.70
C GLY A 47 8.09 13.36 -11.10
N ASP A 48 8.60 12.17 -11.40
CA ASP A 48 7.77 10.99 -11.69
C ASP A 48 7.30 10.31 -10.40
N THR A 49 6.22 9.53 -10.56
CA THR A 49 5.63 8.74 -9.48
C THR A 49 5.70 7.25 -9.80
N GLN A 50 6.12 6.44 -8.82
CA GLN A 50 6.10 4.98 -8.89
C GLN A 50 5.11 4.43 -7.87
N GLN A 51 4.15 3.65 -8.35
CA GLN A 51 3.29 2.88 -7.46
C GLN A 51 4.02 1.60 -7.02
N PHE A 52 4.07 1.38 -5.70
CA PHE A 52 4.52 0.12 -5.11
C PHE A 52 3.32 -0.66 -4.59
N HIS A 53 3.34 -1.98 -4.82
CA HIS A 53 2.36 -2.91 -4.30
C HIS A 53 3.04 -3.84 -3.28
N ALA A 54 2.39 -4.04 -2.14
CA ALA A 54 2.81 -4.98 -1.12
C ALA A 54 1.82 -6.14 -1.11
N THR A 55 2.27 -7.31 -1.57
CA THR A 55 1.48 -8.53 -1.58
C THR A 55 1.89 -9.39 -0.39
N GLY A 56 0.94 -9.66 0.50
CA GLY A 56 1.14 -10.52 1.65
C GLY A 56 0.90 -11.98 1.30
N HIS A 57 1.88 -12.83 1.60
CA HIS A 57 1.79 -14.28 1.48
C HIS A 57 1.29 -14.88 2.79
N PHE A 58 0.19 -15.61 2.76
CA PHE A 58 -0.43 -16.23 3.93
C PHE A 58 -0.19 -17.74 3.93
N SER A 59 0.10 -18.31 5.11
CA SER A 59 0.36 -19.75 5.21
C SER A 59 -0.88 -20.62 4.93
N ASP A 60 -2.07 -20.09 5.20
CA ASP A 60 -3.35 -20.80 5.15
C ASP A 60 -4.34 -20.18 4.14
N GLY A 61 -3.88 -19.29 3.29
CA GLY A 61 -4.75 -18.50 2.42
C GLY A 61 -4.11 -18.06 1.12
N PRO A 62 -4.92 -17.50 0.20
CA PRO A 62 -4.39 -16.86 -0.99
C PRO A 62 -3.60 -15.61 -0.62
N ASP A 63 -2.71 -15.21 -1.52
CA ASP A 63 -2.00 -13.94 -1.43
C ASP A 63 -3.01 -12.79 -1.40
N GLN A 64 -2.82 -11.84 -0.48
CA GLN A 64 -3.66 -10.64 -0.42
C GLN A 64 -2.85 -9.39 -0.67
N ASP A 65 -3.48 -8.42 -1.34
CA ASP A 65 -2.93 -7.09 -1.48
C ASP A 65 -3.02 -6.35 -0.15
N LEU A 66 -1.86 -6.19 0.50
CA LEU A 66 -1.71 -5.45 1.74
C LEU A 66 -1.24 -4.02 1.49
N THR A 67 -1.15 -3.60 0.22
CA THR A 67 -0.71 -2.26 -0.19
C THR A 67 -1.40 -1.15 0.59
N ALA A 68 -2.72 -1.24 0.80
CA ALA A 68 -3.49 -0.22 1.51
C ALA A 68 -3.43 -0.31 3.03
N ASN A 69 -3.09 -1.47 3.56
CA ASN A 69 -3.01 -1.72 5.00
C ASN A 69 -1.56 -1.69 5.52
N SER A 70 -0.59 -1.69 4.61
CA SER A 70 0.83 -1.61 4.93
C SER A 70 1.20 -0.16 5.22
N ASN A 71 2.06 0.00 6.22
CA ASN A 71 2.61 1.28 6.61
C ASN A 71 3.88 1.54 5.80
N TRP A 72 3.77 2.39 4.78
CA TRP A 72 4.88 2.72 3.88
C TRP A 72 5.72 3.89 4.41
N THR A 73 7.04 3.75 4.34
CA THR A 73 7.99 4.77 4.78
C THR A 73 9.17 4.87 3.81
N SER A 74 9.74 6.07 3.67
CA SER A 74 10.94 6.32 2.86
C SER A 74 12.09 6.73 3.78
N SER A 75 13.27 6.13 3.60
CA SER A 75 14.46 6.47 4.38
C SER A 75 14.97 7.88 4.07
N VAL A 76 14.79 8.35 2.83
CA VAL A 76 15.32 9.63 2.34
C VAL A 76 14.21 10.42 1.65
N THR A 77 13.41 11.14 2.44
CA THR A 77 12.30 11.97 1.94
C THR A 77 12.77 13.15 1.06
N SER A 78 14.03 13.57 1.18
CA SER A 78 14.65 14.55 0.29
C SER A 78 14.88 14.03 -1.14
N VAL A 79 14.99 12.70 -1.31
CA VAL A 79 15.18 12.04 -2.62
C VAL A 79 13.84 11.59 -3.18
N ALA A 80 13.03 10.88 -2.39
CA ALA A 80 11.67 10.54 -2.76
C ALA A 80 10.74 10.46 -1.55
N THR A 81 9.53 10.96 -1.72
CA THR A 81 8.44 10.86 -0.74
C THR A 81 7.57 9.66 -1.08
N ILE A 82 6.89 9.07 -0.09
CA ILE A 82 5.95 7.97 -0.33
C ILE A 82 4.66 8.19 0.45
N GLN A 83 3.54 7.86 -0.19
CA GLN A 83 2.21 7.90 0.42
C GLN A 83 2.04 6.71 1.38
N GLN A 84 2.07 6.99 2.68
CA GLN A 84 1.91 5.99 3.73
C GLN A 84 0.47 5.47 3.82
N PHE A 85 -0.51 6.38 3.79
CA PHE A 85 -1.95 6.09 3.86
C PHE A 85 -2.70 7.06 2.95
N GLY A 86 -3.95 6.71 2.58
CA GLY A 86 -4.84 7.61 1.84
C GLY A 86 -5.40 6.97 0.57
N THR A 87 -5.62 7.80 -0.45
CA THR A 87 -6.25 7.40 -1.73
C THR A 87 -5.33 6.55 -2.62
N GLN A 88 -4.01 6.70 -2.51
CA GLN A 88 -3.01 5.91 -3.23
C GLN A 88 -1.83 5.53 -2.31
N PRO A 89 -2.03 4.60 -1.36
CA PRO A 89 -0.97 4.12 -0.49
C PRO A 89 0.09 3.39 -1.32
N GLY A 90 1.37 3.54 -0.96
CA GLY A 90 2.49 2.98 -1.71
C GLY A 90 2.91 3.78 -2.96
N LEU A 91 2.29 4.93 -3.25
CA LEU A 91 2.73 5.81 -4.33
C LEU A 91 3.94 6.63 -3.90
N ALA A 92 5.10 6.37 -4.50
CA ALA A 92 6.32 7.12 -4.28
C ALA A 92 6.50 8.20 -5.34
N THR A 93 7.01 9.37 -4.96
CA THR A 93 7.26 10.51 -5.84
C THR A 93 8.72 10.92 -5.74
N GLY A 94 9.43 10.95 -6.87
CA GLY A 94 10.82 11.40 -6.94
C GLY A 94 10.92 12.92 -6.79
N VAL A 95 11.69 13.39 -5.81
CA VAL A 95 11.93 14.82 -5.53
C VAL A 95 13.32 15.27 -5.96
N ALA A 96 14.34 14.43 -5.74
CA ALA A 96 15.72 14.71 -6.12
C ALA A 96 16.41 13.43 -6.57
N ALA A 97 17.45 13.56 -7.41
CA ALA A 97 18.23 12.41 -7.83
C ALA A 97 19.02 11.80 -6.66
N GLY A 98 19.01 10.47 -6.58
CA GLY A 98 19.61 9.72 -5.50
C GLY A 98 18.94 8.36 -5.32
N THR A 99 19.30 7.67 -4.26
CA THR A 99 18.70 6.39 -3.89
C THR A 99 18.02 6.50 -2.54
N THR A 100 16.80 5.98 -2.42
CA THR A 100 16.11 5.85 -1.13
C THR A 100 15.69 4.39 -0.91
N ASN A 101 15.50 4.01 0.35
CA ASN A 101 14.88 2.74 0.71
C ASN A 101 13.43 2.98 1.08
N ILE A 102 12.54 2.26 0.41
CA ILE A 102 11.12 2.19 0.72
C ILE A 102 10.88 0.96 1.58
N THR A 103 10.21 1.14 2.71
CA THR A 103 9.86 0.06 3.64
C THR A 103 8.35 0.00 3.81
N ALA A 104 7.76 -1.17 3.62
CA ALA A 104 6.35 -1.44 3.89
C ALA A 104 6.26 -2.37 5.10
N SER A 105 5.58 -1.95 6.15
CA SER A 105 5.38 -2.76 7.35
C SER A 105 3.91 -3.04 7.57
N PHE A 106 3.53 -4.31 7.71
CA PHE A 106 2.17 -4.72 8.02
C PHE A 106 2.11 -5.34 9.41
N ALA A 107 1.19 -4.85 10.24
CA ALA A 107 0.94 -5.39 11.57
C ALA A 107 -0.24 -6.37 11.52
N GLN A 108 0.02 -7.64 11.84
CA GLN A 108 -0.99 -8.68 11.98
C GLN A 108 -1.11 -9.10 13.45
N GLY A 109 -2.03 -8.46 14.17
CA GLY A 109 -2.25 -8.76 15.59
C GLY A 109 -1.00 -8.49 16.43
N SER A 110 -0.34 -9.56 16.89
CA SER A 110 0.90 -9.51 17.69
C SER A 110 2.18 -9.65 16.86
N SER A 111 2.07 -10.01 15.58
CA SER A 111 3.20 -10.15 14.67
C SER A 111 3.26 -8.97 13.71
N SER A 112 4.47 -8.53 13.37
CA SER A 112 4.69 -7.56 12.31
C SER A 112 5.62 -8.15 11.27
N VAL A 113 5.25 -7.98 10.01
CA VAL A 113 6.08 -8.39 8.88
C VAL A 113 6.40 -7.14 8.08
N THR A 114 7.64 -7.06 7.61
CA THR A 114 8.13 -5.91 6.88
C THR A 114 8.76 -6.35 5.57
N GLY A 115 8.44 -5.64 4.50
CA GLY A 115 9.13 -5.70 3.22
C GLY A 115 9.94 -4.42 3.02
N SER A 116 11.03 -4.50 2.26
CA SER A 116 11.78 -3.31 1.86
C SER A 116 12.25 -3.43 0.41
N THR A 117 12.33 -2.31 -0.28
CA THR A 117 12.80 -2.21 -1.66
C THR A 117 13.58 -0.90 -1.84
N ASN A 118 14.51 -0.89 -2.79
CA ASN A 118 15.27 0.31 -3.13
C ASN A 118 14.53 1.09 -4.22
N LEU A 119 14.66 2.41 -4.24
CA LEU A 119 14.14 3.26 -5.29
C LEU A 119 15.28 4.16 -5.76
N THR A 120 15.55 4.13 -7.07
CA THR A 120 16.56 4.99 -7.67
C THR A 120 15.87 6.12 -8.43
N VAL A 121 16.17 7.36 -8.04
CA VAL A 121 15.69 8.55 -8.72
C VAL A 121 16.85 9.10 -9.56
N THR A 122 16.66 9.16 -10.87
CA THR A 122 17.61 9.76 -11.80
C THR A 122 17.15 11.16 -12.20
N THR A 123 18.09 12.07 -12.48
CA THR A 123 17.76 13.34 -13.13
C THR A 123 17.17 13.06 -14.51
N SER A 124 16.16 13.84 -14.91
CA SER A 124 15.69 13.79 -16.30
C SER A 124 16.88 14.12 -17.20
N ALA A 125 17.23 13.20 -18.10
CA ALA A 125 18.25 13.46 -19.10
C ALA A 125 17.70 14.51 -20.07
N SER A 126 17.86 15.78 -19.69
CA SER A 126 17.62 16.89 -20.61
C SER A 126 18.49 16.62 -21.82
N SER A 127 17.83 16.34 -22.93
CA SER A 127 18.46 16.08 -24.21
C SER A 127 19.08 17.39 -24.67
N ALA A 128 20.26 17.70 -24.16
CA ALA A 128 21.15 18.70 -24.73
C ALA A 128 21.66 18.13 -26.06
N SER A 129 20.79 18.12 -27.07
CA SER A 129 21.20 18.09 -28.46
C SER A 129 21.91 19.41 -28.71
N THR A 130 23.19 19.45 -28.33
CA THR A 130 24.10 20.48 -28.78
C THR A 130 24.34 20.19 -30.24
N ASN A 131 23.71 20.95 -31.13
CA ASN A 131 24.10 20.99 -32.53
C ASN A 131 25.56 21.45 -32.59
N PRO A 132 26.52 20.61 -33.02
CA PRO A 132 27.86 21.07 -33.28
C PRO A 132 27.90 21.55 -34.73
N GLY A 133 27.99 22.87 -34.91
CA GLY A 133 28.53 23.46 -36.14
C GLY A 133 27.58 23.59 -37.33
N ALA A 134 27.06 24.80 -37.53
CA ALA A 134 26.98 25.40 -38.86
C ALA A 134 27.53 26.83 -38.75
N THR A 135 28.85 26.93 -38.84
CA THR A 135 29.60 28.20 -38.92
C THR A 135 29.52 28.76 -40.33
N ALA A 136 29.23 30.06 -40.39
CA ALA A 136 29.59 31.10 -41.37
C ALA A 136 29.33 30.84 -42.87
#